data_AF-A0ABD5WQY3-F1
#
_entry.id   AF-A0ABD5WQY3-F1
#
_cell.length_a   1.000
_cell.length_b   1.000
_cell.length_c   1.000
_cell.angle_alpha   90.00
_cell.angle_beta   90.00
_cell.angle_gamma   90.00
#
_symmetry.space_group_name_H-M   'P 1'
#
loop_
_entity.id
_entity.type
_entity.pdbx_description
1 polymer ?
#
loop_
_entity_poly.entity_id
_entity_poly.type
_entity_poly.pdbx_seq_one_letter_code
_entity_poly.pdbx_strand_id
1 'polypeptide(L)'
;MILLVGALAFAPAPASAHCEEISEDYQFEDGGTEQSAAQTIKSGDYVELGSNTDSGRWFKIYVEKPGSAIVPEDWCIKTDESYTFYLHRETASGTERIGIWGWDDFSEEYERQSYPTVEESGWYYIYVDFYRRYSAEDTHVQFEVQQSSSEKFEVDTFELFPSSPTVGEEVTTRLTVSNTNAGLDYNEEKAGDFRDNATVTLEVGSRVVGTKQVSLAEDESTDVEFSYTFAPDESGDVSVTAEVVPTWAESGSTETKQVGVELNDLDGDGLIDSREEELGTDPRNEDTDGDGLTDAEEVEGETDPLEADTDGDGLDDGAELDAGTDPLTADSDGDGLDDGDESDAGSDPLAVDTDGDGLDDGTEVEEGTDPTNADTDGDGLTDQEELSTGSDPTKADTDGDGLPDDKEAELGTDPTDADTDGDGRSDASEVRKGLDPVESNPETESATVRGSGGGGENVVEQKSLNVASDRVNLLLRGEKTIVGRDEPAILTFSASNLISNDGQMHVQLIIETPSGVSVEGTGFVDSGSGQYVRTMTLSPGGTKGLEIELSANEPGRFGITGHAVYYLGEDKDNATSKSVTIPLQVLSEAQTGDESTETTSSTETPGFGVGAAALALAGFVLLARRR
;
A
#
# COMPACT_ATOMS: atom_id res chain seq x y z
N MET A 1 87.29 58.32 -46.53
CA MET A 1 86.60 57.19 -45.88
C MET A 1 85.15 57.28 -46.36
N ILE A 2 84.73 56.34 -47.21
CA ILE A 2 83.43 56.26 -47.89
C ILE A 2 82.77 54.95 -47.45
N LEU A 3 81.47 54.98 -47.15
CA LEU A 3 80.52 53.85 -47.01
C LEU A 3 79.14 54.48 -47.26
N LEU A 4 78.55 54.49 -48.46
CA LEU A 4 78.08 53.46 -49.41
C LEU A 4 76.75 52.82 -48.97
N VAL A 5 75.68 53.37 -49.58
CA VAL A 5 74.26 52.99 -49.51
C VAL A 5 74.07 51.73 -50.34
N GLY A 6 73.48 50.69 -49.75
CA GLY A 6 73.10 49.46 -50.43
C GLY A 6 71.66 49.54 -50.93
N ALA A 7 71.49 49.64 -52.24
CA ALA A 7 70.21 49.45 -52.91
C ALA A 7 69.84 47.96 -52.89
N LEU A 8 68.66 47.62 -52.36
CA LEU A 8 68.02 46.33 -52.61
C LEU A 8 67.55 46.33 -54.07
N ALA A 9 68.07 45.38 -54.84
CA ALA A 9 67.68 45.16 -56.22
C ALA A 9 66.28 44.53 -56.25
N PHE A 10 65.34 45.20 -56.91
CA PHE A 10 64.11 44.58 -57.39
C PHE A 10 64.47 43.51 -58.43
N ALA A 11 64.04 42.26 -58.19
CA ALA A 11 63.95 41.28 -59.26
C ALA A 11 62.75 41.66 -60.15
N PRO A 12 62.88 41.66 -61.50
CA PRO A 12 61.74 41.86 -62.37
C PRO A 12 60.78 40.67 -62.26
N ALA A 13 59.48 40.93 -62.50
CA ALA A 13 58.39 39.96 -62.49
C ALA A 13 58.77 38.65 -63.21
N PRO A 14 58.40 37.47 -62.66
CA PRO A 14 58.50 36.23 -63.42
C PRO A 14 57.64 36.37 -64.67
N ALA A 15 58.28 36.17 -65.83
CA ALA A 15 57.61 36.15 -67.11
C ALA A 15 56.59 35.00 -67.12
N SER A 16 55.31 35.33 -67.33
CA SER A 16 54.19 34.43 -67.62
C SER A 16 54.10 33.20 -66.69
N ALA A 17 53.45 33.35 -65.54
CA ALA A 17 52.87 32.22 -64.81
C ALA A 17 51.69 31.66 -65.63
N HIS A 18 52.03 30.90 -66.69
CA HIS A 18 51.06 30.08 -67.40
C HIS A 18 50.60 28.97 -66.46
N CYS A 19 49.32 29.00 -66.08
CA CYS A 19 48.64 27.81 -65.55
C CYS A 19 48.68 26.72 -66.64
N GLU A 20 49.71 25.89 -66.67
CA GLU A 20 49.74 24.63 -67.41
C GLU A 20 49.62 23.47 -66.41
N GLU A 21 48.89 22.43 -66.81
CA GLU A 21 48.56 21.24 -66.00
C GLU A 21 49.81 20.62 -65.34
N ILE A 22 49.85 20.60 -64.01
CA ILE A 22 50.82 19.80 -63.23
C ILE A 22 50.11 19.03 -62.11
N SER A 23 50.22 17.70 -62.23
CA SER A 23 50.02 16.53 -61.35
C SER A 23 48.75 16.33 -60.50
N GLU A 24 48.42 15.04 -60.33
CA GLU A 24 47.17 14.47 -59.80
C GLU A 24 47.10 14.41 -58.25
N ASP A 25 47.87 15.23 -57.53
CA ASP A 25 48.23 14.99 -56.13
C ASP A 25 47.42 15.82 -55.10
N TYR A 26 46.22 16.31 -55.41
CA TYR A 26 45.51 17.25 -54.52
C TYR A 26 44.00 17.04 -54.45
N GLN A 27 43.41 17.40 -53.31
CA GLN A 27 41.95 17.35 -53.06
C GLN A 27 41.43 18.68 -52.52
N PHE A 28 40.18 19.00 -52.86
CA PHE A 28 39.45 20.18 -52.41
C PHE A 28 38.04 19.74 -52.01
N GLU A 29 37.40 20.48 -51.12
CA GLU A 29 36.00 20.28 -50.76
C GLU A 29 35.25 21.62 -50.85
N ASP A 30 34.14 21.64 -51.59
CA ASP A 30 33.19 22.76 -51.70
C ASP A 30 32.05 22.51 -50.70
N GLY A 31 31.76 23.52 -49.85
CA GLY A 31 30.77 23.44 -48.78
C GLY A 31 29.60 24.43 -48.91
N GLY A 32 29.25 24.87 -50.12
CA GLY A 32 28.17 25.83 -50.37
C GLY A 32 26.75 25.40 -49.93
N THR A 33 25.81 26.35 -49.97
CA THR A 33 24.42 26.28 -49.45
C THR A 33 23.48 25.24 -50.08
N GLU A 34 23.95 24.44 -51.04
CA GLU A 34 23.21 23.28 -51.55
C GLU A 34 24.06 22.04 -51.25
N GLN A 35 23.43 20.90 -50.98
CA GLN A 35 24.08 19.59 -50.74
C GLN A 35 24.92 19.09 -51.94
N SER A 36 25.91 19.84 -52.38
CA SER A 36 26.93 19.40 -53.32
C SER A 36 28.06 18.78 -52.52
N ALA A 37 28.17 17.46 -52.64
CA ALA A 37 29.27 16.70 -52.08
C ALA A 37 30.63 17.35 -52.42
N ALA A 38 31.53 17.33 -51.44
CA ALA A 38 32.97 17.53 -51.57
C ALA A 38 33.48 17.19 -52.99
N GLN A 39 33.78 18.21 -53.79
CA GLN A 39 34.29 18.04 -55.13
C GLN A 39 35.79 18.28 -55.13
N THR A 40 36.55 17.20 -55.33
CA THR A 40 38.02 17.22 -55.47
C THR A 40 38.42 18.02 -56.72
N ILE A 41 38.95 19.22 -56.53
CA ILE A 41 39.48 20.08 -57.60
C ILE A 41 40.96 19.73 -57.84
N LYS A 42 41.46 19.70 -59.07
CA LYS A 42 42.86 19.42 -59.41
C LYS A 42 43.59 20.71 -59.79
N SER A 43 44.92 20.69 -59.70
CA SER A 43 45.78 21.78 -60.20
C SER A 43 45.51 22.05 -61.68
N GLY A 44 45.05 23.27 -61.99
CA GLY A 44 44.65 23.71 -63.34
C GLY A 44 43.13 23.72 -63.60
N ASP A 45 42.32 23.31 -62.63
CA ASP A 45 40.86 23.35 -62.75
C ASP A 45 40.29 24.78 -62.71
N TYR A 46 39.15 24.93 -63.37
CA TYR A 46 38.38 26.16 -63.45
C TYR A 46 37.24 26.10 -62.43
N VAL A 47 37.20 27.07 -61.52
CA VAL A 47 36.14 27.16 -60.51
C VAL A 47 35.17 28.23 -60.95
N GLU A 48 33.96 27.81 -61.33
CA GLU A 48 32.89 28.72 -61.73
C GLU A 48 32.27 29.35 -60.47
N LEU A 49 32.74 30.54 -60.11
CA LEU A 49 32.14 31.38 -59.07
C LEU A 49 30.86 31.98 -59.64
N GLY A 50 29.75 31.23 -59.56
CA GLY A 50 28.49 31.60 -60.19
C GLY A 50 28.13 33.09 -60.04
N SER A 51 27.54 33.67 -61.08
CA SER A 51 27.26 35.11 -61.26
C SER A 51 26.46 35.84 -60.15
N ASN A 52 26.11 35.14 -59.07
CA ASN A 52 25.21 35.59 -58.01
C ASN A 52 25.69 35.14 -56.61
N THR A 53 26.99 34.95 -56.38
CA THR A 53 27.52 34.60 -55.06
C THR A 53 27.57 35.83 -54.15
N ASP A 54 26.40 36.24 -53.66
CA ASP A 54 26.30 36.85 -52.34
C ASP A 54 26.67 35.73 -51.34
N SER A 55 27.91 35.80 -50.83
CA SER A 55 28.52 35.08 -49.68
C SER A 55 28.02 33.67 -49.32
N GLY A 56 28.93 32.69 -49.30
CA GLY A 56 28.65 31.37 -48.70
C GLY A 56 29.34 30.16 -49.35
N ARG A 57 30.32 30.35 -50.23
CA ARG A 57 31.13 29.25 -50.78
C ARG A 57 32.54 29.30 -50.20
N TRP A 58 32.75 28.53 -49.15
CA TRP A 58 34.07 28.26 -48.60
C TRP A 58 34.67 27.01 -49.26
N PHE A 59 35.99 27.00 -49.37
CA PHE A 59 36.77 25.90 -49.91
C PHE A 59 37.73 25.38 -48.85
N LYS A 60 37.75 24.06 -48.60
CA LYS A 60 38.83 23.41 -47.87
C LYS A 60 39.90 23.00 -48.87
N ILE A 61 41.07 23.63 -48.79
CA ILE A 61 42.18 23.40 -49.73
C ILE A 61 43.18 22.46 -49.07
N TYR A 62 43.32 21.22 -49.56
CA TYR A 62 44.30 20.26 -49.03
C TYR A 62 45.61 20.29 -49.84
N VAL A 63 46.73 20.21 -49.13
CA VAL A 63 48.09 20.16 -49.66
C VAL A 63 48.82 18.97 -49.04
N GLU A 64 49.38 18.08 -49.86
CA GLU A 64 49.99 16.84 -49.38
C GLU A 64 51.20 17.11 -48.45
N LYS A 65 51.36 16.29 -47.40
CA LYS A 65 52.53 16.32 -46.50
C LYS A 65 53.73 15.65 -47.21
N PRO A 66 54.81 16.39 -47.53
CA PRO A 66 55.85 15.84 -48.38
C PRO A 66 56.88 14.99 -47.62
N GLY A 67 57.22 13.84 -48.21
CA GLY A 67 58.29 12.95 -47.76
C GLY A 67 59.72 13.35 -48.14
N SER A 68 59.94 14.33 -49.05
CA SER A 68 61.30 14.84 -49.37
C SER A 68 61.29 16.02 -50.35
N ALA A 69 61.98 17.10 -49.99
CA ALA A 69 62.45 18.24 -50.80
C ALA A 69 61.45 18.83 -51.82
N ILE A 70 60.79 19.93 -51.46
CA ILE A 70 59.80 20.62 -52.30
C ILE A 70 60.42 21.86 -52.92
N VAL A 71 60.33 21.93 -54.24
CA VAL A 71 60.53 23.16 -55.01
C VAL A 71 59.23 23.98 -54.89
N PRO A 72 59.27 25.31 -54.71
CA PRO A 72 58.04 26.11 -54.77
C PRO A 72 57.42 25.95 -56.16
N GLU A 73 56.29 25.28 -56.23
CA GLU A 73 55.42 25.25 -57.41
C GLU A 73 54.27 26.22 -57.13
N ASP A 74 54.12 27.23 -57.99
CA ASP A 74 53.05 28.22 -57.90
C ASP A 74 51.77 27.58 -58.46
N TRP A 75 50.82 27.23 -57.59
CA TRP A 75 49.50 26.72 -57.99
C TRP A 75 48.60 27.85 -58.42
N CYS A 76 47.53 27.61 -59.18
CA CYS A 76 46.56 28.66 -59.52
C CYS A 76 45.10 28.19 -59.54
N ILE A 77 44.20 29.03 -59.02
CA ILE A 77 42.74 28.93 -59.13
C ILE A 77 42.30 30.03 -60.09
N LYS A 78 41.64 29.65 -61.19
CA LYS A 78 41.03 30.59 -62.13
C LYS A 78 39.55 30.76 -61.82
N THR A 79 39.14 32.01 -61.69
CA THR A 79 37.73 32.40 -61.64
C THR A 79 37.21 32.69 -63.05
N ASP A 80 35.89 32.78 -63.18
CA ASP A 80 35.19 33.06 -64.43
C ASP A 80 35.35 34.49 -64.96
N GLU A 81 35.77 35.41 -64.08
CA GLU A 81 35.85 36.84 -64.34
C GLU A 81 37.30 37.37 -64.39
N SER A 82 38.25 36.57 -64.92
CA SER A 82 39.62 37.01 -65.18
C SER A 82 40.55 37.18 -63.96
N TYR A 83 40.18 36.66 -62.78
CA TYR A 83 41.09 36.61 -61.62
C TYR A 83 41.77 35.24 -61.52
N THR A 84 43.09 35.26 -61.31
CA THR A 84 43.89 34.06 -61.03
C THR A 84 44.53 34.19 -59.65
N PHE A 85 44.14 33.32 -58.73
CA PHE A 85 44.74 33.24 -57.39
C PHE A 85 45.81 32.17 -57.40
N TYR A 86 47.01 32.51 -56.95
CA TYR A 86 48.11 31.59 -56.79
C TYR A 86 48.29 31.16 -55.35
N LEU A 87 48.59 29.88 -55.15
CA LEU A 87 48.94 29.34 -53.84
C LEU A 87 50.40 28.86 -53.86
N HIS A 88 51.11 29.02 -52.76
CA HIS A 88 52.44 28.44 -52.54
C HIS A 88 52.51 27.92 -51.11
N ARG A 89 53.25 26.84 -50.87
CA ARG A 89 53.53 26.42 -49.50
C ARG A 89 54.79 27.12 -48.99
N GLU A 90 54.80 27.49 -47.71
CA GLU A 90 55.97 28.02 -47.04
C GLU A 90 56.09 27.40 -45.64
N THR A 91 57.30 27.02 -45.26
CA THR A 91 57.58 26.61 -43.88
C THR A 91 58.24 27.79 -43.16
N ALA A 92 57.52 28.43 -42.24
CA ALA A 92 58.05 29.53 -41.44
C ALA A 92 58.11 29.12 -39.97
N SER A 93 59.32 29.18 -39.37
CA SER A 93 59.53 28.92 -37.93
C SER A 93 59.08 27.54 -37.43
N GLY A 94 59.02 26.53 -38.32
CA GLY A 94 58.61 25.16 -37.97
C GLY A 94 57.11 24.89 -38.09
N THR A 95 56.32 25.88 -38.51
CA THR A 95 54.90 25.73 -38.84
C THR A 95 54.76 25.74 -40.36
N GLU A 96 54.05 24.77 -40.91
CA GLU A 96 53.65 24.78 -42.32
C GLU A 96 52.60 25.86 -42.54
N ARG A 97 52.77 26.64 -43.61
CA ARG A 97 51.87 27.71 -44.00
C ARG A 97 51.53 27.58 -45.47
N ILE A 98 50.34 28.03 -45.85
CA ILE A 98 49.95 28.22 -47.25
C ILE A 98 49.89 29.73 -47.51
N GLY A 99 50.75 30.18 -48.43
CA GLY A 99 50.73 31.51 -49.02
C GLY A 99 49.71 31.59 -50.15
N ILE A 100 48.96 32.68 -50.20
CA ILE A 100 48.02 33.00 -51.28
C ILE A 100 48.32 34.40 -51.80
N TRP A 101 48.30 34.57 -53.12
CA TRP A 101 48.30 35.88 -53.79
C TRP A 101 47.43 35.83 -55.04
N GLY A 102 47.08 36.97 -55.63
CA GLY A 102 46.23 37.01 -56.82
C GLY A 102 46.74 37.99 -57.85
N TRP A 103 46.32 37.78 -59.10
CA TRP A 103 46.44 38.72 -60.21
C TRP A 103 45.06 38.97 -60.82
N ASP A 104 44.76 40.23 -61.14
CA ASP A 104 43.71 40.58 -62.08
C ASP A 104 44.28 40.67 -63.52
N ASP A 105 43.41 40.66 -64.52
CA ASP A 105 43.79 40.87 -65.93
C ASP A 105 44.36 42.29 -66.20
N PHE A 106 44.35 43.20 -65.21
CA PHE A 106 44.83 44.57 -65.30
C PHE A 106 46.21 44.81 -64.65
N SER A 107 46.88 43.75 -64.17
CA SER A 107 48.28 43.73 -63.71
C SER A 107 48.54 44.32 -62.32
N GLU A 108 47.57 44.33 -61.40
CA GLU A 108 47.83 44.64 -59.99
C GLU A 108 48.07 43.35 -59.16
N GLU A 109 49.26 43.22 -58.57
CA GLU A 109 49.60 42.11 -57.67
C GLU A 109 48.89 42.33 -56.32
N TYR A 110 47.99 41.42 -55.94
CA TYR A 110 47.41 41.40 -54.61
C TYR A 110 48.47 40.98 -53.58
N GLU A 111 48.36 41.49 -52.36
CA GLU A 111 49.35 41.29 -51.29
C GLU A 111 49.54 39.79 -50.98
N ARG A 112 50.80 39.32 -50.99
CA ARG A 112 51.14 37.96 -50.57
C ARG A 112 50.92 37.81 -49.08
N GLN A 113 50.00 36.94 -48.69
CA GLN A 113 49.74 36.62 -47.28
C GLN A 113 49.89 35.12 -47.06
N SER A 114 50.50 34.72 -45.93
CA SER A 114 50.70 33.31 -45.57
C SER A 114 49.96 32.94 -44.30
N TYR A 115 49.29 31.80 -44.33
CA TYR A 115 48.36 31.37 -43.29
C TYR A 115 48.79 30.03 -42.71
N PRO A 116 48.67 29.82 -41.38
CA PRO A 116 48.98 28.52 -40.77
C PRO A 116 48.03 27.44 -41.28
N THR A 117 48.52 26.20 -41.41
CA THR A 117 47.71 25.06 -41.86
C THR A 117 47.28 24.15 -40.70
N VAL A 118 46.20 23.39 -40.92
CA VAL A 118 45.78 22.27 -40.05
C VAL A 118 46.28 20.96 -40.65
N GLU A 119 46.73 20.02 -39.81
CA GLU A 119 47.13 18.67 -40.27
C GLU A 119 45.99 17.66 -40.07
N GLU A 120 45.61 16.98 -41.14
CA GLU A 120 44.61 15.89 -41.09
C GLU A 120 45.00 14.78 -42.06
N SER A 121 45.03 13.52 -41.58
CA SER A 121 45.22 12.32 -42.42
C SER A 121 46.40 12.36 -43.39
N GLY A 122 47.49 13.06 -43.05
CA GLY A 122 48.67 13.21 -43.90
C GLY A 122 48.61 14.37 -44.91
N TRP A 123 47.64 15.27 -44.76
CA TRP A 123 47.47 16.48 -45.56
C TRP A 123 47.52 17.72 -44.64
N TYR A 124 47.92 18.85 -45.21
CA TYR A 124 47.80 20.16 -44.60
C TYR A 124 46.69 20.93 -45.31
N TYR A 125 45.77 21.57 -44.58
CA TYR A 125 44.72 22.35 -45.23
C TYR A 125 44.49 23.73 -44.61
N ILE A 126 43.82 24.59 -45.39
CA ILE A 126 43.24 25.87 -44.97
C ILE A 126 41.81 26.00 -45.49
N TYR A 127 40.97 26.76 -44.78
CA TYR A 127 39.66 27.15 -45.26
C TYR A 127 39.75 28.52 -45.91
N VAL A 128 39.29 28.65 -47.15
CA VAL A 128 39.32 29.91 -47.90
C VAL A 128 37.91 30.24 -48.36
N ASP A 129 37.42 31.41 -47.98
CA ASP A 129 36.18 31.97 -48.51
C ASP A 129 36.53 33.00 -49.59
N PHE A 130 35.86 32.93 -50.74
CA PHE A 130 36.02 33.89 -51.84
C PHE A 130 34.77 34.72 -51.96
N TYR A 131 34.92 36.04 -51.90
CA TYR A 131 33.80 36.97 -51.97
C TYR A 131 34.06 38.15 -52.92
N ARG A 132 32.98 38.71 -53.45
CA ARG A 132 33.03 39.90 -54.31
C ARG A 132 32.95 41.16 -53.47
N ARG A 133 33.93 42.05 -53.62
CA ARG A 133 33.87 43.39 -53.04
C ARG A 133 33.54 44.41 -54.11
N TYR A 134 32.31 44.92 -54.07
CA TYR A 134 31.84 45.96 -54.99
C TYR A 134 32.17 47.35 -54.45
N SER A 135 33.04 48.09 -55.13
CA SER A 135 33.30 49.51 -54.89
C SER A 135 32.70 50.39 -56.00
N ALA A 136 32.62 51.70 -55.77
CA ALA A 136 32.07 52.65 -56.75
C ALA A 136 32.92 52.81 -58.02
N GLU A 137 34.20 52.40 -57.98
CA GLU A 137 35.16 52.57 -59.08
C GLU A 137 35.61 51.24 -59.69
N ASP A 138 35.53 50.11 -58.96
CA ASP A 138 35.86 48.78 -59.47
C ASP A 138 35.23 47.62 -58.67
N THR A 139 35.05 46.47 -59.31
CA THR A 139 34.65 45.20 -58.65
C THR A 139 35.87 44.30 -58.56
N HIS A 140 36.26 43.88 -57.36
CA HIS A 140 37.40 42.98 -57.17
C HIS A 140 36.95 41.72 -56.41
N VAL A 141 37.45 40.55 -56.81
CA VAL A 141 37.33 39.31 -56.03
C VAL A 141 38.39 39.33 -54.93
N GLN A 142 37.96 39.19 -53.69
CA GLN A 142 38.82 39.07 -52.51
C GLN A 142 38.70 37.63 -51.96
N PHE A 143 39.70 37.23 -51.17
CA PHE A 143 39.66 35.97 -50.45
C PHE A 143 39.96 36.23 -48.97
N GLU A 144 39.34 35.45 -48.10
CA GLU A 144 39.64 35.42 -46.68
C GLU A 144 39.97 33.99 -46.27
N VAL A 145 41.13 33.80 -45.65
CA VAL A 145 41.47 32.50 -45.08
C VAL A 145 40.91 32.44 -43.67
N GLN A 146 39.85 31.65 -43.51
CA GLN A 146 39.27 31.39 -42.21
C GLN A 146 40.26 30.55 -41.40
N GLN A 147 40.66 31.06 -40.23
CA GLN A 147 41.42 30.24 -39.29
C GLN A 147 40.53 29.08 -38.86
N SER A 148 41.11 27.90 -38.68
CA SER A 148 40.39 26.71 -38.20
C SER A 148 39.88 26.83 -36.76
N SER A 149 40.01 28.01 -36.14
CA SER A 149 39.57 28.24 -34.77
C SER A 149 38.05 28.17 -34.72
N SER A 150 37.56 27.22 -33.93
CA SER A 150 36.17 27.04 -33.54
C SER A 150 35.55 28.24 -32.78
N GLU A 151 36.35 29.27 -32.47
CA GLU A 151 36.03 30.40 -31.59
C GLU A 151 35.24 31.54 -32.27
N LYS A 152 34.73 31.34 -33.50
CA LYS A 152 33.92 32.37 -34.18
C LYS A 152 32.48 32.43 -33.69
N PHE A 153 31.92 31.32 -33.24
CA PHE A 153 30.60 31.28 -32.65
C PHE A 153 30.70 30.87 -31.20
N GLU A 154 29.95 31.56 -30.34
CA GLU A 154 29.90 31.29 -28.90
C GLU A 154 28.45 31.15 -28.45
N VAL A 155 28.24 30.38 -27.38
CA VAL A 155 26.96 30.31 -26.67
C VAL A 155 27.03 31.29 -25.50
N ASP A 156 26.45 32.47 -25.67
CA ASP A 156 26.48 33.56 -24.68
C ASP A 156 25.65 33.22 -23.43
N THR A 157 24.49 32.61 -23.63
CA THR A 157 23.55 32.29 -22.56
C THR A 157 22.97 30.90 -22.74
N PHE A 158 22.72 30.22 -21.61
CA PHE A 158 22.13 28.89 -21.57
C PHE A 158 21.10 28.81 -20.42
N GLU A 159 19.84 29.02 -20.79
CA GLU A 159 18.70 28.96 -19.87
C GLU A 159 17.86 27.71 -20.12
N LEU A 160 17.39 27.08 -19.04
CA LEU A 160 16.43 25.98 -19.10
C LEU A 160 15.18 26.38 -18.32
N PHE A 161 14.02 26.01 -18.86
CA PHE A 161 12.72 26.28 -18.28
C PHE A 161 11.86 24.99 -18.29
N PRO A 162 11.43 24.50 -17.12
CA PRO A 162 11.80 24.96 -15.78
C PRO A 162 13.27 24.69 -15.43
N SER A 163 13.77 25.34 -14.36
CA SER A 163 15.16 25.17 -13.91
C SER A 163 15.42 23.88 -13.13
N SER A 164 14.36 23.26 -12.65
CA SER A 164 14.33 21.99 -11.91
C SER A 164 13.19 21.16 -12.51
N PRO A 165 13.44 20.49 -13.64
CA PRO A 165 12.41 19.72 -14.35
C PRO A 165 12.20 18.34 -13.70
N THR A 166 10.99 17.82 -13.80
CA THR A 166 10.72 16.41 -13.48
C THR A 166 10.79 15.54 -14.74
N VAL A 167 11.01 14.23 -14.56
CA VAL A 167 10.91 13.25 -15.65
C VAL A 167 9.54 13.36 -16.32
N GLY A 168 9.52 13.40 -17.66
CA GLY A 168 8.28 13.53 -18.44
C GLY A 168 7.73 14.96 -18.59
N GLU A 169 8.25 15.94 -17.84
CA GLU A 169 7.89 17.35 -18.03
C GLU A 169 8.47 17.94 -19.33
N GLU A 170 7.71 18.79 -20.02
CA GLU A 170 8.21 19.50 -21.20
C GLU A 170 9.18 20.61 -20.79
N VAL A 171 10.43 20.48 -21.22
CA VAL A 171 11.52 21.41 -20.94
C VAL A 171 11.85 22.21 -22.19
N THR A 172 11.99 23.52 -22.03
CA THR A 172 12.46 24.42 -23.08
C THR A 172 13.84 24.97 -22.71
N THR A 173 14.82 24.69 -23.56
CA THR A 173 16.16 25.28 -23.48
C THR A 173 16.26 26.45 -24.45
N ARG A 174 16.66 27.62 -23.95
CA ARG A 174 16.94 28.82 -24.74
C ARG A 174 18.44 29.11 -24.69
N LEU A 175 19.05 29.15 -25.86
CA LEU A 175 20.45 29.47 -26.07
C LEU A 175 20.54 30.80 -26.81
N THR A 176 21.38 31.73 -26.35
CA THR A 176 21.78 32.87 -27.18
C THR A 176 23.12 32.53 -27.83
N VAL A 177 23.15 32.57 -29.16
CA VAL A 177 24.36 32.29 -29.96
C VAL A 177 24.80 33.56 -30.65
N SER A 178 26.08 33.92 -30.51
CA SER A 178 26.70 35.08 -31.15
C SER A 178 27.77 34.69 -32.15
N ASN A 179 27.96 35.52 -33.17
CA ASN A 179 29.15 35.50 -34.02
C ASN A 179 30.16 36.54 -33.50
N THR A 180 31.22 36.09 -32.85
CA THR A 180 32.27 36.89 -32.22
C THR A 180 33.47 36.98 -33.16
N ASN A 181 33.53 37.99 -34.02
CA ASN A 181 34.71 38.18 -34.85
C ASN A 181 35.80 38.95 -34.08
N ALA A 182 36.84 38.24 -33.64
CA ALA A 182 38.11 38.87 -33.22
C ALA A 182 39.08 39.13 -34.39
N GLY A 183 38.63 39.08 -35.66
CA GLY A 183 39.46 39.10 -36.85
C GLY A 183 39.20 40.26 -37.84
N LEU A 184 39.96 41.35 -37.66
CA LEU A 184 40.49 42.26 -38.70
C LEU A 184 39.52 42.99 -39.66
N ASP A 185 39.06 44.16 -39.21
CA ASP A 185 38.85 45.43 -39.96
C ASP A 185 38.31 45.31 -41.40
N TYR A 186 37.06 44.85 -41.54
CA TYR A 186 36.28 45.09 -42.75
C TYR A 186 35.99 46.58 -42.89
N ASN A 187 36.25 47.12 -44.07
CA ASN A 187 35.99 48.53 -44.38
C ASN A 187 34.49 48.85 -44.18
N GLU A 188 34.20 49.81 -43.30
CA GLU A 188 32.92 50.09 -42.62
C GLU A 188 31.67 50.27 -43.52
N GLU A 189 31.79 50.34 -44.85
CA GLU A 189 30.66 50.64 -45.74
C GLU A 189 29.77 49.44 -46.12
N LYS A 190 30.21 48.17 -45.92
CA LYS A 190 29.42 46.97 -46.28
C LYS A 190 29.52 45.77 -45.32
N ALA A 191 30.07 45.95 -44.12
CA ALA A 191 30.18 44.88 -43.11
C ALA A 191 28.83 44.21 -42.75
N GLY A 192 27.70 44.91 -42.95
CA GLY A 192 26.37 44.41 -42.58
C GLY A 192 25.69 43.44 -43.56
N ASP A 193 26.32 43.04 -44.66
CA ASP A 193 25.70 42.16 -45.68
C ASP A 193 26.26 40.72 -45.67
N PHE A 194 27.36 40.47 -44.94
CA PHE A 194 27.99 39.15 -44.86
C PHE A 194 27.46 38.39 -43.65
N ARG A 195 26.97 37.16 -43.87
CA ARG A 195 26.47 36.27 -42.82
C ARG A 195 27.23 34.94 -42.84
N ASP A 196 27.72 34.56 -41.68
CA ASP A 196 28.35 33.27 -41.42
C ASP A 196 27.31 32.25 -40.96
N ASN A 197 27.47 30.99 -41.34
CA ASN A 197 26.56 29.91 -40.97
C ASN A 197 27.17 28.98 -39.92
N ALA A 198 26.35 28.55 -38.96
CA ALA A 198 26.73 27.56 -37.96
C ALA A 198 25.59 26.60 -37.65
N THR A 199 25.97 25.41 -37.17
CA THR A 199 25.07 24.34 -36.72
C THR A 199 25.05 24.33 -35.20
N VAL A 200 23.87 24.47 -34.60
CA VAL A 200 23.64 24.36 -33.15
C VAL A 200 23.02 23.00 -32.86
N THR A 201 23.69 22.17 -32.08
CA THR A 201 23.21 20.86 -31.62
C THR A 201 23.01 20.89 -30.11
N LEU A 202 21.86 20.39 -29.64
CA LEU A 202 21.59 20.20 -28.23
C LEU A 202 21.57 18.70 -27.90
N GLU A 203 22.32 18.32 -26.87
CA GLU A 203 22.43 16.97 -26.36
C GLU A 203 22.05 16.90 -24.88
N VAL A 204 21.36 15.84 -24.48
CA VAL A 204 21.05 15.50 -23.09
C VAL A 204 21.72 14.16 -22.82
N GLY A 205 22.68 14.12 -21.89
CA GLY A 205 23.51 12.94 -21.67
C GLY A 205 24.28 12.53 -22.93
N SER A 206 23.85 11.44 -23.58
CA SER A 206 24.39 10.95 -24.87
C SER A 206 23.35 11.02 -26.01
N ARG A 207 22.20 11.62 -25.77
CA ARG A 207 21.07 11.69 -26.70
C ARG A 207 21.02 13.06 -27.36
N VAL A 208 21.09 13.09 -28.68
CA VAL A 208 20.86 14.31 -29.47
C VAL A 208 19.37 14.66 -29.45
N VAL A 209 19.03 15.81 -28.87
CA VAL A 209 17.66 16.34 -28.80
C VAL A 209 17.26 16.95 -30.14
N GLY A 210 18.18 17.68 -30.76
CA GLY A 210 17.94 18.30 -32.06
C GLY A 210 19.10 19.14 -32.55
N THR A 211 18.98 19.54 -33.82
CA THR A 211 19.99 20.36 -34.52
C THR A 211 19.29 21.47 -35.29
N LYS A 212 19.82 22.70 -35.22
CA LYS A 212 19.32 23.89 -35.93
C LYS A 212 20.46 24.63 -36.61
N GLN A 213 20.15 25.31 -37.72
CA GLN A 213 21.11 26.16 -38.44
C GLN A 213 20.88 27.63 -38.05
N VAL A 214 21.95 28.38 -37.88
CA VAL A 214 21.93 29.83 -37.67
C VAL A 214 22.78 30.52 -38.73
N SER A 215 22.40 31.75 -39.09
CA SER A 215 23.11 32.58 -40.06
C SER A 215 23.22 34.00 -39.51
N LEU A 216 24.41 34.38 -39.07
CA LEU A 216 24.66 35.60 -38.28
C LEU A 216 25.72 36.47 -38.95
N ALA A 217 25.44 37.76 -39.05
CA ALA A 217 26.44 38.77 -39.34
C ALA A 217 27.41 38.94 -38.16
N GLU A 218 28.51 39.65 -38.40
CA GLU A 218 29.46 40.04 -37.36
C GLU A 218 28.77 40.82 -36.22
N ASP A 219 29.11 40.47 -34.97
CA ASP A 219 28.51 41.01 -33.75
C ASP A 219 26.97 40.86 -33.66
N GLU A 220 26.38 39.99 -34.49
CA GLU A 220 24.97 39.61 -34.41
C GLU A 220 24.83 38.40 -33.47
N SER A 221 23.75 38.40 -32.69
CA SER A 221 23.33 37.25 -31.89
C SER A 221 21.87 36.91 -32.17
N THR A 222 21.53 35.64 -31.97
CA THR A 222 20.16 35.13 -32.09
C THR A 222 19.87 34.12 -31.00
N ASP A 223 18.60 34.04 -30.61
CA ASP A 223 18.12 32.98 -29.72
C ASP A 223 17.76 31.72 -30.51
N VAL A 224 18.13 30.57 -29.96
CA VAL A 224 17.82 29.24 -30.47
C VAL A 224 17.14 28.44 -29.36
N GLU A 225 15.91 28.00 -29.61
CA GLU A 225 15.10 27.26 -28.64
C GLU A 225 14.97 25.78 -29.01
N PHE A 226 15.01 24.89 -28.01
CA PHE A 226 14.72 23.47 -28.14
C PHE A 226 13.69 23.07 -27.09
N SER A 227 12.73 22.21 -27.47
CA SER A 227 11.71 21.66 -26.56
C SER A 227 11.82 20.13 -26.54
N TYR A 228 11.87 19.54 -25.35
CA TYR A 228 12.06 18.09 -25.16
C TYR A 228 11.59 17.65 -23.76
N THR A 229 11.53 16.34 -23.53
CA THR A 229 11.29 15.74 -22.21
C THR A 229 12.52 14.92 -21.78
N PHE A 230 12.76 14.80 -20.48
CA PHE A 230 13.71 13.84 -19.92
C PHE A 230 13.09 12.44 -19.90
N ALA A 231 13.87 11.43 -20.29
CA ALA A 231 13.48 10.03 -20.17
C ALA A 231 13.63 9.54 -18.72
N PRO A 232 12.97 8.43 -18.31
CA PRO A 232 13.07 7.91 -16.95
C PRO A 232 14.49 7.56 -16.50
N ASP A 233 15.35 7.12 -17.42
CA ASP A 233 16.76 6.82 -17.19
C ASP A 233 17.65 8.09 -17.17
N GLU A 234 17.10 9.27 -17.45
CA GLU A 234 17.74 10.58 -17.41
C GLU A 234 17.30 11.36 -16.14
N SER A 235 17.39 10.73 -14.96
CA SER A 235 17.09 11.31 -13.66
C SER A 235 18.36 11.61 -12.84
N GLY A 236 18.25 12.50 -11.84
CA GLY A 236 19.40 12.96 -11.05
C GLY A 236 20.20 14.06 -11.76
N ASP A 237 21.53 14.05 -11.59
CA ASP A 237 22.41 15.05 -12.21
C ASP A 237 22.66 14.72 -13.69
N VAL A 238 21.93 15.39 -14.58
CA VAL A 238 22.04 15.19 -16.04
C VAL A 238 22.79 16.36 -16.68
N SER A 239 23.74 16.04 -17.56
CA SER A 239 24.43 17.03 -18.38
C SER A 239 23.64 17.37 -19.64
N VAL A 240 23.31 18.64 -19.82
CA VAL A 240 22.76 19.17 -21.08
C VAL A 240 23.85 20.00 -21.76
N THR A 241 24.24 19.59 -22.96
CA THR A 241 25.35 20.20 -23.72
C THR A 241 24.82 20.84 -24.99
N ALA A 242 25.18 22.10 -25.23
CA ALA A 242 24.98 22.79 -26.49
C ALA A 242 26.32 22.90 -27.22
N GLU A 243 26.37 22.49 -28.48
CA GLU A 243 27.53 22.66 -29.35
C GLU A 243 27.15 23.54 -30.55
N VAL A 244 27.98 24.54 -30.85
CA VAL A 244 27.83 25.42 -32.01
C VAL A 244 29.03 25.29 -32.93
N VAL A 245 28.85 24.57 -34.03
CA VAL A 245 29.90 24.27 -35.02
C VAL A 245 29.71 25.15 -36.26
N PRO A 246 30.64 26.06 -36.59
CA PRO A 246 30.65 26.75 -37.88
C PRO A 246 30.58 25.74 -39.03
N THR A 247 29.87 26.02 -40.13
CA THR A 247 29.64 25.01 -41.19
C THR A 247 30.92 24.53 -41.89
N TRP A 248 32.00 25.30 -41.78
CA TRP A 248 33.33 24.97 -42.31
C TRP A 248 34.28 24.38 -41.26
N ALA A 249 33.86 24.23 -40.01
CA ALA A 249 34.71 23.70 -38.94
C ALA A 249 34.31 22.26 -38.58
N GLU A 250 35.28 21.49 -38.10
CA GLU A 250 35.05 20.11 -37.61
C GLU A 250 34.61 20.07 -36.14
N SER A 251 34.76 21.19 -35.42
CA SER A 251 34.38 21.33 -34.02
C SER A 251 34.00 22.77 -33.71
N GLY A 252 33.18 22.94 -32.68
CA GLY A 252 32.58 24.20 -32.30
C GLY A 252 32.91 24.66 -30.90
N SER A 253 32.26 25.75 -30.49
CA SER A 253 32.15 26.10 -29.08
C SER A 253 31.14 25.19 -28.40
N THR A 254 31.41 24.80 -27.16
CA THR A 254 30.54 23.92 -26.36
C THR A 254 30.26 24.55 -25.02
N GLU A 255 29.00 24.51 -24.59
CA GLU A 255 28.57 24.89 -23.26
C GLU A 255 27.75 23.77 -22.65
N THR A 256 28.10 23.36 -21.42
CA THR A 256 27.43 22.26 -20.70
C THR A 256 26.88 22.76 -19.38
N LYS A 257 25.62 22.44 -19.11
CA LYS A 257 24.93 22.72 -17.85
C LYS A 257 24.52 21.43 -17.16
N GLN A 258 24.82 21.34 -15.87
CA GLN A 258 24.31 20.27 -15.01
C GLN A 258 22.92 20.64 -14.52
N VAL A 259 21.97 19.71 -14.65
CA VAL A 259 20.57 19.91 -14.30
C VAL A 259 20.15 18.75 -13.41
N GLY A 260 19.63 19.07 -12.22
CA GLY A 260 18.97 18.09 -11.38
C GLY A 260 17.57 17.82 -11.93
N VAL A 261 17.33 16.59 -12.37
CA VAL A 261 16.03 16.12 -12.86
C VAL A 261 15.38 15.29 -11.75
N GLU A 262 14.26 15.77 -11.24
CA GLU A 262 13.51 15.10 -10.18
C GLU A 262 12.75 13.89 -10.74
N LEU A 263 12.77 12.77 -10.02
CA LEU A 263 11.87 11.65 -10.31
C LEU A 263 10.43 12.09 -9.99
N ASN A 264 9.49 11.65 -10.80
CA ASN A 264 8.08 11.94 -10.55
C ASN A 264 7.62 11.03 -9.42
N ASP A 265 7.14 11.64 -8.34
CA ASP A 265 6.60 11.05 -7.11
C ASP A 265 5.51 12.04 -6.66
N LEU A 266 4.27 11.75 -7.01
CA LEU A 266 3.20 12.75 -7.03
C LEU A 266 2.51 12.90 -5.67
N ASP A 267 2.38 11.83 -4.89
CA ASP A 267 1.89 11.83 -3.51
C ASP A 267 3.01 12.04 -2.49
N GLY A 268 4.26 11.74 -2.84
CA GLY A 268 5.42 12.06 -2.01
C GLY A 268 5.72 11.01 -0.96
N ASP A 269 5.30 9.77 -1.17
CA ASP A 269 5.52 8.63 -0.27
C ASP A 269 6.96 8.06 -0.38
N GLY A 270 7.66 8.40 -1.46
CA GLY A 270 9.03 7.95 -1.75
C GLY A 270 9.11 6.82 -2.77
N LEU A 271 7.97 6.33 -3.25
CA LEU A 271 7.82 5.51 -4.43
C LEU A 271 7.63 6.44 -5.65
N ILE A 272 8.17 6.04 -6.80
CA ILE A 272 8.10 6.89 -8.00
C ILE A 272 6.92 6.45 -8.88
N ASP A 273 6.24 7.39 -9.55
CA ASP A 273 5.07 7.13 -10.40
C ASP A 273 5.27 5.96 -11.38
N SER A 274 6.48 5.80 -11.93
CA SER A 274 6.78 4.71 -12.86
C SER A 274 6.88 3.34 -12.20
N ARG A 275 7.25 3.30 -10.91
CA ARG A 275 7.31 2.09 -10.09
C ARG A 275 5.92 1.73 -9.58
N GLU A 276 5.15 2.72 -9.17
CA GLU A 276 3.73 2.57 -8.82
C GLU A 276 2.92 2.01 -10.00
N GLU A 277 3.12 2.52 -11.22
CA GLU A 277 2.47 1.96 -12.42
C GLU A 277 2.88 0.49 -12.69
N GLU A 278 4.10 0.08 -12.31
CA GLU A 278 4.58 -1.31 -12.44
C GLU A 278 3.94 -2.23 -11.39
N LEU A 279 3.79 -1.74 -10.15
CA LEU A 279 3.20 -2.47 -9.03
C LEU A 279 1.67 -2.50 -9.13
N GLY A 280 1.06 -1.50 -9.76
CA GLY A 280 -0.38 -1.35 -9.89
C GLY A 280 -1.01 -0.46 -8.82
N THR A 281 -0.20 0.22 -8.01
CA THR A 281 -0.64 1.18 -7.00
C THR A 281 -1.10 2.51 -7.64
N ASP A 282 -1.76 3.41 -6.89
CA ASP A 282 -2.26 4.69 -7.43
C ASP A 282 -1.22 5.82 -7.21
N PRO A 283 -0.60 6.39 -8.27
CA PRO A 283 0.38 7.48 -8.19
C PRO A 283 -0.13 8.81 -7.66
N ARG A 284 -1.17 8.84 -6.84
CA ARG A 284 -1.71 10.04 -6.18
C ARG A 284 -2.16 9.73 -4.76
N ASN A 285 -1.90 8.53 -4.29
CA ASN A 285 -2.37 8.00 -3.03
C ASN A 285 -1.20 7.29 -2.35
N GLU A 286 -0.67 7.89 -1.30
CA GLU A 286 0.50 7.39 -0.58
C GLU A 286 0.30 5.99 0.05
N ASP A 287 -0.94 5.53 0.20
CA ASP A 287 -1.36 4.29 0.86
C ASP A 287 -2.55 3.72 0.06
N THR A 288 -2.27 2.80 -0.87
CA THR A 288 -3.22 2.37 -1.90
C THR A 288 -4.35 1.51 -1.36
N ASP A 289 -4.08 0.60 -0.42
CA ASP A 289 -5.09 -0.31 0.15
C ASP A 289 -5.70 0.19 1.47
N GLY A 290 -5.07 1.16 2.13
CA GLY A 290 -5.61 1.89 3.27
C GLY A 290 -5.35 1.25 4.62
N ASP A 291 -4.31 0.43 4.75
CA ASP A 291 -3.93 -0.29 5.98
C ASP A 291 -3.16 0.60 6.99
N GLY A 292 -2.63 1.74 6.52
CA GLY A 292 -1.87 2.71 7.30
C GLY A 292 -0.36 2.71 7.06
N LEU A 293 0.15 1.85 6.18
CA LEU A 293 1.49 1.89 5.62
C LEU A 293 1.47 2.60 4.26
N THR A 294 2.59 3.21 3.89
CA THR A 294 2.71 3.77 2.54
C THR A 294 3.14 2.72 1.52
N ASP A 295 2.75 2.86 0.26
CA ASP A 295 3.14 1.91 -0.81
C ASP A 295 4.68 1.73 -0.84
N ALA A 296 5.42 2.81 -0.60
CA ALA A 296 6.88 2.79 -0.45
C ALA A 296 7.37 1.95 0.75
N GLU A 297 6.74 2.08 1.92
CA GLU A 297 7.06 1.34 3.14
C GLU A 297 6.79 -0.16 2.97
N GLU A 298 5.68 -0.52 2.33
CA GLU A 298 5.30 -1.91 2.06
C GLU A 298 6.26 -2.59 1.08
N VAL A 299 6.65 -1.88 0.01
CA VAL A 299 7.67 -2.38 -0.93
C VAL A 299 9.03 -2.59 -0.23
N GLU A 300 9.37 -1.79 0.79
CA GLU A 300 10.57 -2.02 1.62
C GLU A 300 10.38 -3.17 2.62
N GLY A 301 9.17 -3.32 3.17
CA GLY A 301 8.73 -4.36 4.11
C GLY A 301 8.48 -5.73 3.48
N GLU A 302 8.44 -5.81 2.15
CA GLU A 302 8.10 -7.02 1.37
C GLU A 302 6.62 -7.46 1.49
N THR A 303 5.74 -6.58 1.99
CA THR A 303 4.27 -6.73 1.95
C THR A 303 3.69 -6.33 0.58
N ASP A 304 2.41 -6.66 0.30
CA ASP A 304 1.75 -6.32 -0.97
C ASP A 304 0.95 -5.00 -0.85
N PRO A 305 1.37 -3.89 -1.49
CA PRO A 305 0.72 -2.57 -1.39
C PRO A 305 -0.67 -2.45 -2.03
N LEU A 306 -1.29 -3.59 -2.31
CA LEU A 306 -2.65 -3.73 -2.85
C LEU A 306 -3.53 -4.61 -1.96
N GLU A 307 -2.97 -5.22 -0.92
CA GLU A 307 -3.64 -6.13 0.01
C GLU A 307 -3.31 -5.70 1.45
N ALA A 308 -4.26 -5.03 2.10
CA ALA A 308 -4.10 -4.50 3.46
C ALA A 308 -3.75 -5.53 4.55
N ASP A 309 -3.81 -6.83 4.24
CA ASP A 309 -3.53 -7.99 5.08
C ASP A 309 -2.84 -9.01 4.16
N THR A 310 -1.51 -9.00 4.16
CA THR A 310 -0.66 -9.68 3.18
C THR A 310 -0.64 -11.20 3.39
N ASP A 311 -0.67 -11.67 4.64
CA ASP A 311 -0.64 -13.10 4.94
C ASP A 311 -2.02 -13.73 5.15
N GLY A 312 -3.06 -12.91 5.32
CA GLY A 312 -4.46 -13.28 5.29
C GLY A 312 -4.99 -13.80 6.63
N ASP A 313 -4.40 -13.37 7.74
CA ASP A 313 -4.73 -13.80 9.10
C ASP A 313 -5.90 -13.00 9.73
N GLY A 314 -6.26 -11.87 9.12
CA GLY A 314 -7.33 -10.98 9.55
C GLY A 314 -6.88 -9.74 10.32
N LEU A 315 -5.58 -9.54 10.52
CA LEU A 315 -4.96 -8.32 11.04
C LEU A 315 -4.29 -7.57 9.88
N ASP A 316 -4.55 -6.27 9.77
CA ASP A 316 -3.98 -5.48 8.67
C ASP A 316 -2.45 -5.27 8.89
N ASP A 317 -1.61 -5.24 7.85
CA ASP A 317 -0.14 -5.21 7.95
C ASP A 317 0.38 -4.04 8.83
N GLY A 318 -0.23 -2.87 8.66
CA GLY A 318 0.03 -1.70 9.50
C GLY A 318 -0.32 -1.91 10.99
N ALA A 319 -1.37 -2.67 11.29
CA ALA A 319 -1.75 -3.03 12.65
C ALA A 319 -0.80 -4.07 13.26
N GLU A 320 -0.31 -5.00 12.46
CA GLU A 320 0.69 -5.99 12.86
C GLU A 320 2.02 -5.35 13.26
N LEU A 321 2.52 -4.40 12.45
CA LEU A 321 3.73 -3.66 12.82
C LEU A 321 3.57 -2.85 14.12
N ASP A 322 2.37 -2.35 14.40
CA ASP A 322 2.03 -1.66 15.65
C ASP A 322 1.95 -2.63 16.85
N ALA A 323 1.47 -3.87 16.62
CA ALA A 323 1.44 -4.95 17.61
C ALA A 323 2.82 -5.57 17.84
N GLY A 324 3.70 -5.51 16.84
CA GLY A 324 5.04 -6.12 16.84
C GLY A 324 5.09 -7.55 16.28
N THR A 325 4.02 -7.99 15.61
CA THR A 325 3.94 -9.24 14.84
C THR A 325 4.60 -9.09 13.46
N ASP A 326 4.68 -10.17 12.70
CA ASP A 326 5.32 -10.20 11.37
C ASP A 326 4.27 -10.31 10.26
N PRO A 327 4.04 -9.25 9.43
CA PRO A 327 2.97 -9.20 8.42
C PRO A 327 3.11 -10.16 7.24
N LEU A 328 4.05 -11.09 7.33
CA LEU A 328 4.29 -12.15 6.37
C LEU A 328 4.06 -13.53 6.98
N THR A 329 3.62 -13.59 8.24
CA THR A 329 3.45 -14.81 9.04
C THR A 329 2.18 -14.72 9.89
N ALA A 330 1.13 -15.39 9.43
CA ALA A 330 -0.19 -15.42 10.08
C ALA A 330 -0.24 -15.89 11.55
N ASP A 331 0.83 -16.48 12.07
CA ASP A 331 0.95 -17.01 13.44
C ASP A 331 2.40 -16.75 13.88
N SER A 332 2.61 -15.62 14.55
CA SER A 332 3.92 -15.06 14.85
C SER A 332 4.69 -15.85 15.91
N ASP A 333 4.00 -16.47 16.87
CA ASP A 333 4.61 -17.21 17.95
C ASP A 333 4.61 -18.74 17.78
N GLY A 334 3.79 -19.23 16.85
CA GLY A 334 3.73 -20.60 16.38
C GLY A 334 2.95 -21.55 17.27
N ASP A 335 1.95 -21.07 18.00
CA ASP A 335 1.10 -21.86 18.88
C ASP A 335 -0.10 -22.52 18.17
N GLY A 336 -0.42 -22.05 16.97
CA GLY A 336 -1.49 -22.56 16.12
C GLY A 336 -2.79 -21.74 16.14
N LEU A 337 -2.83 -20.59 16.82
CA LEU A 337 -3.81 -19.52 16.67
C LEU A 337 -3.19 -18.42 15.80
N ASP A 338 -3.98 -17.89 14.86
CA ASP A 338 -3.48 -16.83 13.96
C ASP A 338 -3.50 -15.47 14.70
N ASP A 339 -2.57 -14.54 14.43
CA ASP A 339 -2.39 -13.30 15.21
C ASP A 339 -3.67 -12.43 15.22
N GLY A 340 -4.39 -12.41 14.10
CA GLY A 340 -5.72 -11.80 13.97
C GLY A 340 -6.78 -12.42 14.89
N ASP A 341 -6.82 -13.75 15.02
CA ASP A 341 -7.74 -14.46 15.92
C ASP A 341 -7.36 -14.23 17.39
N GLU A 342 -6.06 -14.16 17.70
CA GLU A 342 -5.54 -13.81 19.04
C GLU A 342 -5.94 -12.39 19.47
N SER A 343 -5.78 -11.43 18.57
CA SER A 343 -6.20 -10.04 18.78
C SER A 343 -7.70 -9.93 19.07
N ASP A 344 -8.53 -10.73 18.38
CA ASP A 344 -9.97 -10.81 18.59
C ASP A 344 -10.34 -11.53 19.92
N ALA A 345 -9.57 -12.55 20.32
CA ALA A 345 -9.69 -13.23 21.61
C ALA A 345 -9.19 -12.37 22.78
N GLY A 346 -8.28 -11.44 22.51
CA GLY A 346 -7.60 -10.61 23.50
C GLY A 346 -6.36 -11.27 24.12
N SER A 347 -5.84 -12.34 23.52
CA SER A 347 -4.55 -12.93 23.83
C SER A 347 -3.39 -12.09 23.26
N ASP A 348 -2.15 -12.43 23.62
CA ASP A 348 -0.93 -11.75 23.16
C ASP A 348 -0.28 -12.54 22.02
N PRO A 349 -0.32 -12.04 20.75
CA PRO A 349 0.15 -12.77 19.56
C PRO A 349 1.65 -13.01 19.47
N LEU A 350 2.37 -12.72 20.55
CA LEU A 350 3.80 -12.94 20.71
C LEU A 350 4.10 -13.91 21.87
N ALA A 351 3.06 -14.49 22.46
CA ALA A 351 3.14 -15.33 23.65
C ALA A 351 2.24 -16.57 23.54
N VAL A 352 2.87 -17.68 23.12
CA VAL A 352 2.32 -19.05 23.02
C VAL A 352 1.39 -19.52 24.15
N ASP A 353 1.45 -18.89 25.32
CA ASP A 353 0.62 -19.18 26.50
C ASP A 353 0.45 -17.84 27.23
N THR A 354 -0.65 -17.15 26.93
CA THR A 354 -0.89 -15.76 27.34
C THR A 354 -1.09 -15.65 28.85
N ASP A 355 -1.85 -16.57 29.46
CA ASP A 355 -2.20 -16.51 30.88
C ASP A 355 -1.22 -17.28 31.80
N GLY A 356 -0.39 -18.13 31.23
CA GLY A 356 0.70 -18.83 31.88
C GLY A 356 0.27 -20.08 32.66
N ASP A 357 -0.86 -20.70 32.32
CA ASP A 357 -1.34 -21.93 32.95
C ASP A 357 -0.63 -23.21 32.44
N GLY A 358 0.00 -23.11 31.27
CA GLY A 358 0.77 -24.16 30.60
C GLY A 358 0.08 -24.85 29.44
N LEU A 359 -1.16 -24.46 29.11
CA LEU A 359 -1.83 -24.71 27.83
C LEU A 359 -1.45 -23.60 26.84
N ASP A 360 -1.42 -23.90 25.54
CA ASP A 360 -1.18 -22.87 24.53
C ASP A 360 -2.51 -22.28 24.02
N ASP A 361 -2.50 -21.00 23.63
CA ASP A 361 -3.73 -20.24 23.33
C ASP A 361 -4.52 -20.91 22.18
N GLY A 362 -3.80 -21.43 21.19
CA GLY A 362 -4.36 -22.26 20.12
C GLY A 362 -5.09 -23.52 20.62
N THR A 363 -4.52 -24.27 21.57
CA THR A 363 -5.22 -25.42 22.17
C THR A 363 -6.40 -24.97 23.02
N GLU A 364 -6.28 -23.87 23.74
CA GLU A 364 -7.36 -23.33 24.57
C GLU A 364 -8.60 -23.02 23.73
N VAL A 365 -8.43 -22.34 22.59
CA VAL A 365 -9.52 -22.07 21.66
C VAL A 365 -10.08 -23.38 21.07
N GLU A 366 -9.26 -24.41 20.81
CA GLU A 366 -9.72 -25.73 20.34
C GLU A 366 -10.58 -26.46 21.40
N GLU A 367 -10.17 -26.43 22.67
CA GLU A 367 -10.85 -27.07 23.80
C GLU A 367 -12.04 -26.23 24.32
N GLY A 368 -12.13 -24.95 23.90
CA GLY A 368 -13.21 -24.03 24.23
C GLY A 368 -13.04 -23.30 25.56
N THR A 369 -11.80 -23.19 26.03
CA THR A 369 -11.37 -22.37 27.17
C THR A 369 -11.04 -20.94 26.74
N ASP A 370 -10.74 -20.06 27.69
CA ASP A 370 -10.41 -18.64 27.46
C ASP A 370 -8.89 -18.42 27.60
N PRO A 371 -8.15 -18.13 26.52
CA PRO A 371 -6.68 -18.03 26.53
C PRO A 371 -6.12 -16.89 27.40
N THR A 372 -6.99 -16.06 27.94
CA THR A 372 -6.61 -14.97 28.84
C THR A 372 -6.91 -15.29 30.32
N ASN A 373 -7.39 -16.49 30.62
CA ASN A 373 -7.89 -16.88 31.92
C ASN A 373 -7.59 -18.34 32.28
N ALA A 374 -6.52 -18.50 33.06
CA ALA A 374 -5.94 -19.78 33.49
C ALA A 374 -6.86 -20.74 34.27
N ASP A 375 -8.13 -20.41 34.49
CA ASP A 375 -9.15 -21.20 35.20
C ASP A 375 -10.50 -20.73 34.63
N THR A 376 -10.87 -21.31 33.48
CA THR A 376 -11.98 -20.84 32.65
C THR A 376 -13.33 -20.87 33.38
N ASP A 377 -13.56 -21.91 34.17
CA ASP A 377 -14.83 -22.10 34.87
C ASP A 377 -14.85 -21.60 36.33
N GLY A 378 -13.68 -21.26 36.87
CA GLY A 378 -13.50 -20.63 38.16
C GLY A 378 -13.64 -21.57 39.35
N ASP A 379 -13.38 -22.87 39.18
CA ASP A 379 -13.44 -23.87 40.25
C ASP A 379 -12.18 -23.91 41.13
N GLY A 380 -11.05 -23.46 40.59
CA GLY A 380 -9.76 -23.36 41.27
C GLY A 380 -8.68 -24.33 40.78
N LEU A 381 -8.95 -25.19 39.81
CA LEU A 381 -7.95 -25.87 38.98
C LEU A 381 -7.65 -25.04 37.73
N THR A 382 -6.46 -25.19 37.15
CA THR A 382 -6.20 -24.58 35.85
C THR A 382 -6.68 -25.45 34.71
N ASP A 383 -6.96 -24.86 33.55
CA ASP A 383 -7.45 -25.57 32.37
C ASP A 383 -6.49 -26.71 31.97
N GLN A 384 -5.18 -26.47 32.02
CA GLN A 384 -4.15 -27.50 31.83
C GLN A 384 -4.18 -28.60 32.92
N GLU A 385 -4.44 -28.26 34.19
CA GLU A 385 -4.56 -29.24 35.27
C GLU A 385 -5.76 -30.17 35.04
N GLU A 386 -6.88 -29.61 34.61
CA GLU A 386 -8.12 -30.33 34.35
C GLU A 386 -8.02 -31.29 33.17
N LEU A 387 -7.46 -30.84 32.04
CA LEU A 387 -7.18 -31.72 30.90
C LEU A 387 -6.22 -32.86 31.27
N SER A 388 -5.30 -32.61 32.21
CA SER A 388 -4.38 -33.64 32.73
C SER A 388 -5.07 -34.66 33.63
N THR A 389 -6.11 -34.26 34.37
CA THR A 389 -6.93 -35.15 35.22
C THR A 389 -8.09 -35.79 34.47
N GLY A 390 -8.49 -35.24 33.32
CA GLY A 390 -9.60 -35.70 32.50
C GLY A 390 -10.95 -35.08 32.85
N SER A 391 -10.97 -34.04 33.68
CA SER A 391 -12.14 -33.17 33.89
C SER A 391 -12.38 -32.26 32.68
N ASP A 392 -13.54 -31.60 32.64
CA ASP A 392 -13.93 -30.67 31.58
C ASP A 392 -13.67 -29.22 32.06
N PRO A 393 -12.66 -28.51 31.49
CA PRO A 393 -12.23 -27.20 31.97
C PRO A 393 -13.25 -26.06 31.79
N THR A 394 -14.40 -26.38 31.20
CA THR A 394 -15.51 -25.44 31.04
C THR A 394 -16.62 -25.66 32.07
N LYS A 395 -16.43 -26.61 33.00
CA LYS A 395 -17.41 -27.01 34.01
C LYS A 395 -16.77 -27.27 35.37
N ALA A 396 -17.05 -26.33 36.27
CA ALA A 396 -16.62 -26.38 37.67
C ALA A 396 -17.15 -27.57 38.53
N ASP A 397 -17.85 -28.52 37.92
CA ASP A 397 -18.39 -29.76 38.50
C ASP A 397 -18.69 -30.66 37.28
N THR A 398 -17.69 -31.41 36.83
CA THR A 398 -17.68 -32.12 35.55
C THR A 398 -18.79 -33.17 35.46
N ASP A 399 -19.02 -33.93 36.53
CA ASP A 399 -20.03 -34.98 36.59
C ASP A 399 -21.41 -34.52 37.12
N GLY A 400 -21.46 -33.34 37.73
CA GLY A 400 -22.68 -32.68 38.20
C GLY A 400 -23.25 -33.26 39.52
N ASP A 401 -22.45 -33.92 40.35
CA ASP A 401 -22.88 -34.48 41.62
C ASP A 401 -23.00 -33.43 42.76
N GLY A 402 -22.43 -32.25 42.54
CA GLY A 402 -22.42 -31.09 43.43
C GLY A 402 -21.16 -30.95 44.28
N LEU A 403 -20.05 -31.61 43.93
CA LEU A 403 -18.70 -31.40 44.45
C LEU A 403 -17.84 -30.86 43.30
N PRO A 404 -17.22 -29.67 43.43
CA PRO A 404 -16.34 -29.15 42.37
C PRO A 404 -15.06 -29.96 42.20
N ASP A 405 -14.54 -29.99 40.98
CA ASP A 405 -13.40 -30.81 40.56
C ASP A 405 -12.14 -30.50 41.40
N ASP A 406 -11.93 -29.22 41.77
CA ASP A 406 -10.88 -28.79 42.71
C ASP A 406 -10.94 -29.52 44.07
N LYS A 407 -12.15 -29.79 44.57
CA LYS A 407 -12.39 -30.54 45.81
C LYS A 407 -12.27 -32.03 45.61
N GLU A 408 -12.64 -32.52 44.45
CA GLU A 408 -12.48 -33.92 44.11
C GLU A 408 -11.00 -34.30 44.03
N ALA A 409 -10.18 -33.46 43.40
CA ALA A 409 -8.73 -33.59 43.40
C ALA A 409 -8.12 -33.54 44.81
N GLU A 410 -8.63 -32.67 45.71
CA GLU A 410 -8.18 -32.60 47.12
C GLU A 410 -8.55 -33.88 47.90
N LEU A 411 -9.72 -34.45 47.64
CA LEU A 411 -10.26 -35.63 48.33
C LEU A 411 -9.82 -36.95 47.71
N GLY A 412 -9.30 -36.93 46.47
CA GLY A 412 -8.88 -38.09 45.71
C GLY A 412 -10.04 -38.87 45.07
N THR A 413 -11.18 -38.23 44.83
CA THR A 413 -12.30 -38.76 44.03
C THR A 413 -12.02 -38.56 42.54
N ASP A 414 -12.81 -39.19 41.67
CA ASP A 414 -12.71 -39.06 40.21
C ASP A 414 -13.70 -38.00 39.73
N PRO A 415 -13.26 -36.83 39.21
CA PRO A 415 -14.15 -35.74 38.80
C PRO A 415 -15.14 -36.08 37.68
N THR A 416 -14.95 -37.25 37.05
CA THR A 416 -15.81 -37.73 35.96
C THR A 416 -16.81 -38.79 36.42
N ASP A 417 -16.79 -39.18 37.69
CA ASP A 417 -17.63 -40.24 38.26
C ASP A 417 -18.27 -39.82 39.59
N ALA A 418 -19.55 -39.47 39.50
CA ALA A 418 -20.34 -38.97 40.62
C ALA A 418 -20.36 -39.89 41.86
N ASP A 419 -19.98 -41.15 41.74
CA ASP A 419 -19.90 -42.15 42.82
C ASP A 419 -18.60 -42.97 42.65
N THR A 420 -17.46 -42.34 42.99
CA THR A 420 -16.11 -42.89 42.78
C THR A 420 -15.93 -44.33 43.27
N ASP A 421 -16.55 -44.69 44.39
CA ASP A 421 -16.43 -46.04 44.98
C ASP A 421 -17.54 -47.02 44.56
N GLY A 422 -18.58 -46.52 43.89
CA GLY A 422 -19.69 -47.27 43.34
C GLY A 422 -20.61 -47.91 44.39
N ASP A 423 -20.72 -47.33 45.59
CA ASP A 423 -21.54 -47.86 46.68
C ASP A 423 -23.02 -47.41 46.63
N GLY A 424 -23.35 -46.51 45.71
CA GLY A 424 -24.68 -45.96 45.48
C GLY A 424 -24.92 -44.59 46.13
N ARG A 425 -23.88 -43.92 46.62
CA ARG A 425 -23.93 -42.56 47.17
C ARG A 425 -22.97 -41.68 46.40
N SER A 426 -23.42 -40.48 46.02
CA SER A 426 -22.52 -39.55 45.35
C SER A 426 -21.45 -39.00 46.29
N ASP A 427 -20.28 -38.65 45.74
CA ASP A 427 -19.13 -38.13 46.49
C ASP A 427 -19.49 -36.85 47.27
N ALA A 428 -20.24 -35.92 46.66
CA ALA A 428 -20.77 -34.75 47.36
C ALA A 428 -21.73 -35.12 48.52
N SER A 429 -22.52 -36.18 48.37
CA SER A 429 -23.42 -36.68 49.42
C SER A 429 -22.64 -37.29 50.59
N GLU A 430 -21.57 -38.01 50.29
CA GLU A 430 -20.65 -38.62 51.24
C GLU A 430 -19.97 -37.54 52.10
N VAL A 431 -19.36 -36.55 51.43
CA VAL A 431 -18.71 -35.39 52.05
C VAL A 431 -19.68 -34.61 52.93
N ARG A 432 -20.90 -34.30 52.45
CA ARG A 432 -21.94 -33.61 53.24
C ARG A 432 -22.35 -34.38 54.50
N LYS A 433 -22.24 -35.71 54.50
CA LYS A 433 -22.56 -36.58 55.64
C LYS A 433 -21.34 -36.91 56.50
N GLY A 434 -20.15 -36.48 56.11
CA GLY A 434 -18.88 -36.78 56.78
C GLY A 434 -18.46 -38.25 56.63
N LEU A 435 -18.81 -38.86 55.50
CA LEU A 435 -18.33 -40.18 55.06
C LEU A 435 -17.07 -40.01 54.19
N ASP A 436 -16.38 -41.12 53.90
CA ASP A 436 -15.15 -41.13 53.11
C ASP A 436 -15.49 -41.55 51.67
N PRO A 437 -15.46 -40.64 50.69
CA PRO A 437 -16.00 -40.85 49.34
C PRO A 437 -15.22 -41.86 48.48
N VAL A 438 -14.01 -42.25 48.92
CA VAL A 438 -13.20 -43.27 48.23
C VAL A 438 -13.27 -44.64 48.90
N GLU A 439 -14.03 -44.77 50.00
CA GLU A 439 -14.19 -46.03 50.73
C GLU A 439 -15.65 -46.47 50.80
N SER A 440 -15.95 -47.51 50.00
CA SER A 440 -17.28 -48.14 49.96
C SER A 440 -17.92 -48.31 51.34
N ASN A 441 -18.94 -47.49 51.60
CA ASN A 441 -19.76 -47.48 52.79
C ASN A 441 -21.24 -47.72 52.41
N PRO A 442 -21.50 -48.88 51.77
CA PRO A 442 -22.77 -49.13 51.11
C PRO A 442 -23.89 -48.93 52.11
N GLU A 443 -24.95 -48.24 51.68
CA GLU A 443 -26.21 -48.28 52.42
C GLU A 443 -26.49 -49.75 52.69
N THR A 444 -26.49 -50.13 53.97
CA THR A 444 -26.95 -51.44 54.36
C THR A 444 -28.38 -51.57 53.85
N GLU A 445 -28.53 -52.18 52.68
CA GLU A 445 -29.81 -52.54 52.12
C GLU A 445 -30.52 -53.35 53.20
N SER A 446 -31.66 -52.84 53.65
CA SER A 446 -32.74 -53.72 54.05
C SER A 446 -33.22 -54.42 52.78
N ALA A 447 -32.44 -55.42 52.36
CA ALA A 447 -32.66 -56.24 51.19
C ALA A 447 -34.08 -56.79 51.22
N THR A 448 -34.84 -56.62 50.13
CA THR A 448 -35.55 -57.73 49.50
C THR A 448 -35.79 -57.48 48.00
N VAL A 449 -34.85 -57.98 47.20
CA VAL A 449 -35.06 -58.77 45.97
C VAL A 449 -35.69 -58.09 44.73
N ARG A 450 -34.78 -57.67 43.84
CA ARG A 450 -34.68 -57.97 42.39
C ARG A 450 -35.96 -58.05 41.54
N GLY A 451 -36.04 -57.15 40.56
CA GLY A 451 -36.84 -57.31 39.34
C GLY A 451 -36.51 -56.25 38.29
N SER A 452 -35.46 -56.53 37.50
CA SER A 452 -34.96 -55.77 36.35
C SER A 452 -36.04 -55.28 35.35
N GLY A 453 -35.86 -54.06 34.83
CA GLY A 453 -36.19 -53.73 33.44
C GLY A 453 -37.10 -52.51 33.18
N GLY A 454 -36.47 -51.35 32.91
CA GLY A 454 -36.71 -50.54 31.70
C GLY A 454 -37.99 -49.71 31.56
N GLY A 455 -37.82 -48.38 31.62
CA GLY A 455 -38.26 -47.43 30.58
C GLY A 455 -39.70 -46.90 30.61
N GLY A 456 -39.84 -45.57 30.57
CA GLY A 456 -41.06 -44.91 30.07
C GLY A 456 -41.43 -43.63 30.81
N GLU A 457 -40.89 -42.51 30.33
CA GLU A 457 -41.28 -41.14 30.67
C GLU A 457 -42.80 -40.93 30.70
N ASN A 458 -43.27 -40.19 31.72
CA ASN A 458 -44.45 -39.35 31.60
C ASN A 458 -44.12 -38.02 32.26
N VAL A 459 -43.44 -37.16 31.50
CA VAL A 459 -43.18 -35.76 31.85
C VAL A 459 -44.52 -35.02 31.82
N VAL A 460 -45.04 -34.66 32.99
CA VAL A 460 -46.03 -33.58 33.11
C VAL A 460 -45.22 -32.29 33.16
N GLU A 461 -45.39 -31.40 32.17
CA GLU A 461 -44.78 -30.06 32.11
C GLU A 461 -44.76 -29.40 33.51
N GLN A 462 -43.57 -29.30 34.11
CA GLN A 462 -43.38 -28.57 35.36
C GLN A 462 -43.45 -27.08 35.06
N LYS A 463 -44.63 -26.48 35.28
CA LYS A 463 -44.81 -25.04 35.18
C LYS A 463 -44.14 -24.36 36.37
N SER A 464 -42.95 -23.80 36.14
CA SER A 464 -42.21 -23.01 37.13
C SER A 464 -42.50 -21.51 36.96
N LEU A 465 -42.47 -20.75 38.05
CA LEU A 465 -42.26 -19.32 37.96
C LEU A 465 -40.76 -19.10 37.89
N ASN A 466 -40.25 -18.65 36.75
CA ASN A 466 -38.88 -18.16 36.65
C ASN A 466 -38.91 -16.64 36.46
N VAL A 467 -38.36 -15.92 37.43
CA VAL A 467 -38.03 -14.50 37.28
C VAL A 467 -36.52 -14.41 37.40
N ALA A 468 -35.84 -14.55 36.26
CA ALA A 468 -34.43 -14.26 36.13
C ALA A 468 -34.28 -12.88 35.50
N SER A 469 -33.65 -11.98 36.23
CA SER A 469 -32.98 -10.81 35.66
C SER A 469 -31.53 -10.84 36.12
N ASP A 470 -30.71 -9.97 35.54
CA ASP A 470 -29.38 -9.58 36.00
C ASP A 470 -29.25 -9.32 37.52
N ARG A 471 -30.35 -9.08 38.25
CA ARG A 471 -30.33 -8.60 39.64
C ARG A 471 -31.00 -9.54 40.64
N VAL A 472 -31.98 -10.33 40.20
CA VAL A 472 -32.81 -11.15 41.08
C VAL A 472 -33.15 -12.47 40.39
N ASN A 473 -33.06 -13.57 41.14
CA ASN A 473 -33.59 -14.87 40.72
C ASN A 473 -34.66 -15.34 41.70
N LEU A 474 -35.89 -15.54 41.22
CA LEU A 474 -36.98 -16.17 41.96
C LEU A 474 -37.47 -17.41 41.22
N LEU A 475 -37.45 -18.56 41.88
CA LEU A 475 -37.93 -19.82 41.33
C LEU A 475 -38.98 -20.44 42.25
N LEU A 476 -40.21 -20.63 41.76
CA LEU A 476 -41.22 -21.47 42.43
C LEU A 476 -41.54 -22.67 41.54
N ARG A 477 -41.33 -23.90 42.05
CA ARG A 477 -41.63 -25.13 41.33
C ARG A 477 -42.30 -26.17 42.20
N GLY A 478 -43.04 -27.08 41.56
CA GLY A 478 -43.59 -28.25 42.22
C GLY A 478 -42.62 -29.41 42.13
N GLU A 479 -42.14 -29.87 43.28
CA GLU A 479 -41.22 -31.00 43.39
C GLU A 479 -41.99 -32.33 43.47
N LYS A 480 -43.10 -32.33 44.21
CA LYS A 480 -44.00 -33.47 44.31
C LYS A 480 -45.45 -33.01 44.24
N THR A 481 -46.04 -33.13 43.06
CA THR A 481 -47.40 -32.63 42.77
C THR A 481 -48.40 -33.72 42.42
N ILE A 482 -47.99 -35.00 42.42
CA ILE A 482 -48.89 -36.15 42.34
C ILE A 482 -48.72 -36.94 43.63
N VAL A 483 -49.77 -36.95 44.46
CA VAL A 483 -49.70 -37.50 45.83
C VAL A 483 -50.89 -38.38 46.16
N GLY A 484 -50.67 -39.33 47.07
CA GLY A 484 -51.75 -40.08 47.71
C GLY A 484 -52.61 -39.21 48.64
N ARG A 485 -53.75 -39.75 49.10
CA ARG A 485 -54.73 -39.04 49.95
C ARG A 485 -54.15 -38.50 51.28
N ASP A 486 -53.09 -39.12 51.79
CA ASP A 486 -52.46 -38.79 53.07
C ASP A 486 -50.97 -38.48 52.92
N GLU A 487 -50.54 -38.15 51.69
CA GLU A 487 -49.15 -37.83 51.37
C GLU A 487 -49.03 -36.33 51.07
N PRO A 488 -48.07 -35.61 51.70
CA PRO A 488 -47.90 -34.19 51.45
C PRO A 488 -47.35 -33.97 50.05
N ALA A 489 -47.91 -32.97 49.35
CA ALA A 489 -47.31 -32.43 48.14
C ALA A 489 -46.25 -31.40 48.52
N ILE A 490 -45.16 -31.35 47.74
CA ILE A 490 -43.99 -30.53 48.04
C ILE A 490 -43.81 -29.51 46.92
N LEU A 491 -43.78 -28.24 47.28
CA LEU A 491 -43.31 -27.15 46.42
C LEU A 491 -42.02 -26.57 46.99
N THR A 492 -41.11 -26.18 46.11
CA THR A 492 -39.88 -25.47 46.49
C THR A 492 -39.87 -24.07 45.92
N PHE A 493 -39.53 -23.10 46.77
CA PHE A 493 -39.32 -21.71 46.43
C PHE A 493 -37.87 -21.32 46.72
N SER A 494 -37.14 -20.79 45.76
CA SER A 494 -35.86 -20.14 45.99
C SER A 494 -35.91 -18.67 45.58
N ALA A 495 -35.20 -17.85 46.35
CA ALA A 495 -35.03 -16.44 46.07
C ALA A 495 -33.58 -16.03 46.33
N SER A 496 -32.96 -15.39 45.34
CA SER A 496 -31.57 -14.91 45.38
C SER A 496 -31.49 -13.44 45.01
N ASN A 497 -30.72 -12.67 45.78
CA ASN A 497 -30.37 -11.28 45.47
C ASN A 497 -28.98 -11.26 44.82
N LEU A 498 -28.90 -11.11 43.51
CA LEU A 498 -27.68 -11.36 42.71
C LEU A 498 -26.73 -10.15 42.61
N ILE A 499 -27.12 -8.95 43.09
CA ILE A 499 -26.28 -7.73 43.01
C ILE A 499 -26.06 -7.07 44.38
N SER A 500 -24.83 -6.60 44.63
CA SER A 500 -24.34 -6.10 45.93
C SER A 500 -24.70 -4.63 46.27
N ASN A 501 -25.13 -3.81 45.30
CA ASN A 501 -25.12 -2.34 45.43
C ASN A 501 -26.48 -1.67 45.78
N ASP A 502 -27.62 -2.36 45.69
CA ASP A 502 -28.96 -1.75 45.85
C ASP A 502 -29.66 -2.04 47.19
N GLY A 503 -28.90 -2.57 48.15
CA GLY A 503 -29.40 -2.86 49.49
C GLY A 503 -30.19 -4.17 49.60
N GLN A 504 -30.90 -4.34 50.71
CA GLN A 504 -31.61 -5.59 51.01
C GLN A 504 -32.79 -5.81 50.05
N MET A 505 -32.95 -7.03 49.56
CA MET A 505 -34.13 -7.45 48.80
C MET A 505 -35.22 -7.92 49.76
N HIS A 506 -36.43 -7.43 49.58
CA HIS A 506 -37.61 -7.90 50.30
C HIS A 506 -38.50 -8.68 49.35
N VAL A 507 -38.80 -9.94 49.70
CA VAL A 507 -39.68 -10.82 48.91
C VAL A 507 -40.87 -11.24 49.77
N GLN A 508 -42.07 -11.10 49.22
CA GLN A 508 -43.31 -11.59 49.77
C GLN A 508 -43.86 -12.69 48.86
N LEU A 509 -43.88 -13.92 49.39
CA LEU A 509 -44.49 -15.07 48.75
C LEU A 509 -45.92 -15.24 49.26
N ILE A 510 -46.89 -15.31 48.35
CA ILE A 510 -48.31 -15.52 48.63
C ILE A 510 -48.73 -16.80 47.91
N ILE A 511 -49.19 -17.81 48.65
CA ILE A 511 -49.73 -19.06 48.12
C ILE A 511 -51.24 -19.03 48.28
N GLU A 512 -51.96 -19.08 47.16
CA GLU A 512 -53.41 -19.22 47.12
C GLU A 512 -53.78 -20.68 46.88
N THR A 513 -54.48 -21.28 47.85
CA THR A 513 -54.97 -22.65 47.75
C THR A 513 -56.49 -22.67 47.53
N PRO A 514 -57.01 -23.57 46.68
CA PRO A 514 -58.44 -23.80 46.56
C PRO A 514 -58.99 -24.54 47.79
N SER A 515 -60.31 -24.54 47.95
CA SER A 515 -61.00 -25.28 49.01
C SER A 515 -60.57 -26.76 49.02
N GLY A 516 -60.09 -27.23 50.17
CA GLY A 516 -59.66 -28.62 50.37
C GLY A 516 -58.15 -28.84 50.35
N VAL A 517 -57.35 -27.81 50.05
CA VAL A 517 -55.88 -27.84 50.15
C VAL A 517 -55.39 -26.80 51.16
N SER A 518 -54.49 -27.19 52.06
CA SER A 518 -53.85 -26.31 53.05
C SER A 518 -52.32 -26.37 52.96
N VAL A 519 -51.66 -25.25 53.29
CA VAL A 519 -50.20 -25.21 53.47
C VAL A 519 -49.88 -25.66 54.89
N GLU A 520 -48.94 -26.59 55.02
CA GLU A 520 -48.40 -27.05 56.29
C GLU A 520 -47.09 -26.31 56.61
N GLY A 521 -46.92 -25.90 57.87
CA GLY A 521 -45.70 -25.23 58.35
C GLY A 521 -45.94 -23.97 59.18
N THR A 522 -45.01 -23.67 60.09
CA THR A 522 -45.07 -22.52 61.03
C THR A 522 -44.56 -21.21 60.46
N GLY A 523 -44.05 -21.22 59.22
CA GLY A 523 -43.43 -20.07 58.56
C GLY A 523 -44.37 -19.19 57.74
N PHE A 524 -45.64 -19.59 57.59
CA PHE A 524 -46.64 -18.83 56.84
C PHE A 524 -47.68 -18.22 57.77
N VAL A 525 -48.13 -17.01 57.44
CA VAL A 525 -49.27 -16.37 58.10
C VAL A 525 -50.51 -16.63 57.25
N ASP A 526 -51.50 -17.32 57.82
CA ASP A 526 -52.83 -17.46 57.20
C ASP A 526 -53.54 -16.11 57.27
N SER A 527 -53.77 -15.52 56.10
CA SER A 527 -54.41 -14.20 55.97
C SER A 527 -55.95 -14.29 55.87
N GLY A 528 -56.50 -15.51 55.94
CA GLY A 528 -57.91 -15.80 55.74
C GLY A 528 -58.27 -15.84 54.25
N SER A 529 -59.18 -16.74 53.87
CA SER A 529 -59.63 -16.99 52.48
C SER A 529 -58.73 -17.90 51.63
N GLY A 530 -57.91 -18.77 52.26
CA GLY A 530 -57.04 -19.71 51.53
C GLY A 530 -55.74 -19.11 51.00
N GLN A 531 -55.34 -17.94 51.53
CA GLN A 531 -54.11 -17.25 51.19
C GLN A 531 -53.09 -17.34 52.34
N TYR A 532 -51.92 -17.89 52.03
CA TYR A 532 -50.80 -18.06 52.95
C TYR A 532 -49.67 -17.14 52.55
N VAL A 533 -49.23 -16.27 53.47
CA VAL A 533 -48.24 -15.23 53.16
C VAL A 533 -46.97 -15.45 53.96
N ARG A 534 -45.82 -15.34 53.31
CA ARG A 534 -44.51 -15.33 53.96
C ARG A 534 -43.64 -14.22 53.37
N THR A 535 -43.05 -13.43 54.25
CA THR A 535 -42.11 -12.36 53.86
C THR A 535 -40.70 -12.75 54.28
N MET A 536 -39.74 -12.55 53.40
CA MET A 536 -38.32 -12.76 53.65
C MET A 536 -37.51 -11.56 53.18
N THR A 537 -36.48 -11.25 53.96
CA THR A 537 -35.46 -10.26 53.59
C THR A 537 -34.16 -10.99 53.31
N LEU A 538 -33.52 -10.61 52.20
CA LEU A 538 -32.28 -11.15 51.69
C LEU A 538 -31.26 -10.02 51.60
N SER A 539 -30.11 -10.21 52.25
CA SER A 539 -28.97 -9.31 52.05
C SER A 539 -28.46 -9.43 50.61
N PRO A 540 -27.70 -8.44 50.11
CA PRO A 540 -27.03 -8.57 48.82
C PRO A 540 -26.12 -9.81 48.77
N GLY A 541 -26.17 -10.58 47.67
CA GLY A 541 -25.52 -11.89 47.53
C GLY A 541 -26.20 -13.03 48.29
N GLY A 542 -27.29 -12.76 49.03
CA GLY A 542 -27.97 -13.74 49.86
C GLY A 542 -29.00 -14.56 49.08
N THR A 543 -29.05 -15.86 49.40
CA THR A 543 -30.04 -16.81 48.88
C THR A 543 -30.86 -17.41 50.02
N LYS A 544 -32.17 -17.61 49.81
CA LYS A 544 -33.02 -18.43 50.68
C LYS A 544 -33.87 -19.39 49.88
N GLY A 545 -33.81 -20.65 50.27
CA GLY A 545 -34.76 -21.69 49.88
C GLY A 545 -35.87 -21.84 50.90
N LEU A 546 -37.03 -22.30 50.43
CA LEU A 546 -38.16 -22.67 51.24
C LEU A 546 -38.88 -23.87 50.62
N GLU A 547 -38.98 -24.93 51.39
CA GLU A 547 -39.89 -26.04 51.13
C GLU A 547 -41.29 -25.73 51.69
N ILE A 548 -42.31 -26.02 50.90
CA ILE A 548 -43.72 -25.75 51.19
C ILE A 548 -44.47 -27.07 51.06
N GLU A 549 -44.86 -27.63 52.19
CA GLU A 549 -45.68 -28.83 52.25
C GLU A 549 -47.15 -28.44 52.11
N LEU A 550 -47.89 -29.17 51.28
CA LEU A 550 -49.31 -29.01 51.05
C LEU A 550 -50.04 -30.29 51.40
N SER A 551 -51.11 -30.19 52.18
CA SER A 551 -52.02 -31.29 52.45
C SER A 551 -53.37 -31.06 51.78
N ALA A 552 -53.92 -32.13 51.19
CA ALA A 552 -55.23 -32.12 50.54
C ALA A 552 -56.17 -33.09 51.24
N ASN A 553 -57.40 -32.67 51.54
CA ASN A 553 -58.35 -33.48 52.30
C ASN A 553 -59.30 -34.32 51.41
N GLU A 554 -59.30 -34.07 50.10
CA GLU A 554 -60.14 -34.76 49.11
C GLU A 554 -59.33 -35.09 47.83
N PRO A 555 -59.54 -36.26 47.20
CA PRO A 555 -58.91 -36.60 45.93
C PRO A 555 -59.46 -35.74 44.79
N GLY A 556 -58.59 -35.27 43.90
CA GLY A 556 -58.95 -34.33 42.85
C GLY A 556 -57.76 -33.68 42.16
N ARG A 557 -58.02 -32.82 41.18
CA ARG A 557 -57.03 -31.93 40.57
C ARG A 557 -57.24 -30.51 41.07
N PHE A 558 -56.20 -29.92 41.61
CA PHE A 558 -56.19 -28.58 42.20
C PHE A 558 -55.16 -27.72 41.45
N GLY A 559 -55.42 -26.42 41.34
CA GLY A 559 -54.43 -25.45 40.87
C GLY A 559 -53.99 -24.59 42.04
N ILE A 560 -52.71 -24.62 42.37
CA ILE A 560 -52.12 -23.83 43.45
C ILE A 560 -51.46 -22.61 42.83
N THR A 561 -51.89 -21.40 43.18
CA THR A 561 -51.32 -20.18 42.59
C THR A 561 -50.34 -19.55 43.56
N GLY A 562 -49.08 -19.46 43.16
CA GLY A 562 -48.05 -18.75 43.90
C GLY A 562 -47.79 -17.39 43.28
N HIS A 563 -47.83 -16.33 44.09
CA HIS A 563 -47.41 -14.98 43.73
C HIS A 563 -46.16 -14.62 44.50
N ALA A 564 -45.13 -14.15 43.79
CA ALA A 564 -43.94 -13.57 44.39
C ALA A 564 -43.92 -12.07 44.07
N VAL A 565 -43.93 -11.25 45.12
CA VAL A 565 -43.82 -9.79 45.04
C VAL A 565 -42.50 -9.38 45.68
N TYR A 566 -41.65 -8.66 44.96
CA TYR A 566 -40.35 -8.23 45.47
C TYR A 566 -40.01 -6.78 45.11
N TYR A 567 -39.18 -6.16 45.96
CA TYR A 567 -38.58 -4.85 45.74
C TYR A 567 -37.19 -4.79 46.40
N LEU A 568 -36.35 -3.88 45.92
CA LEU A 568 -34.98 -3.67 46.41
C LEU A 568 -34.93 -2.41 47.29
N GLY A 569 -34.21 -2.48 48.40
CA GLY A 569 -34.04 -1.36 49.34
C GLY A 569 -35.35 -0.94 50.02
N GLU A 570 -35.59 0.37 50.14
CA GLU A 570 -36.80 0.92 50.78
C GLU A 570 -37.92 1.28 49.78
N ASP A 571 -37.70 1.09 48.48
CA ASP A 571 -38.61 1.54 47.42
C ASP A 571 -39.77 0.56 47.17
N LYS A 572 -40.75 0.59 48.07
CA LYS A 572 -41.96 -0.26 48.01
C LYS A 572 -42.88 0.08 46.85
N ASP A 573 -42.77 1.28 46.28
CA ASP A 573 -43.70 1.78 45.27
C ASP A 573 -43.39 1.20 43.87
N ASN A 574 -42.18 0.66 43.67
CA ASN A 574 -41.73 -0.01 42.44
C ASN A 574 -41.68 -1.55 42.55
N ALA A 575 -42.50 -2.16 43.41
CA ALA A 575 -42.50 -3.61 43.59
C ALA A 575 -42.94 -4.38 42.32
N THR A 576 -42.16 -5.40 41.95
CA THR A 576 -42.46 -6.30 40.83
C THR A 576 -43.20 -7.53 41.34
N SER A 577 -44.29 -7.91 40.65
CA SER A 577 -45.12 -9.07 41.00
C SER A 577 -45.19 -10.07 39.85
N LYS A 578 -44.97 -11.35 40.14
CA LYS A 578 -45.06 -12.45 39.19
C LYS A 578 -45.80 -13.63 39.82
N SER A 579 -46.54 -14.38 39.00
CA SER A 579 -47.38 -15.48 39.49
C SER A 579 -47.34 -16.71 38.59
N VAL A 580 -47.42 -17.89 39.19
CA VAL A 580 -47.57 -19.17 38.49
C VAL A 580 -48.66 -20.00 39.16
N THR A 581 -49.38 -20.79 38.37
CA THR A 581 -50.30 -21.80 38.89
C THR A 581 -49.71 -23.18 38.66
N ILE A 582 -49.44 -23.90 39.74
CA ILE A 582 -48.88 -25.25 39.75
C ILE A 582 -50.02 -26.26 39.91
N PRO A 583 -50.17 -27.23 38.99
CA PRO A 583 -51.18 -28.27 39.11
C PRO A 583 -50.79 -29.28 40.20
N LEU A 584 -51.75 -29.66 41.05
CA LEU A 584 -51.64 -30.69 42.08
C LEU A 584 -52.70 -31.77 41.80
N GLN A 585 -52.29 -33.04 41.76
CA GLN A 585 -53.19 -34.19 41.56
C GLN A 585 -53.13 -35.13 42.77
N VAL A 586 -54.28 -35.36 43.38
CA VAL A 586 -54.42 -36.28 44.51
C VAL A 586 -55.15 -37.53 44.04
N LEU A 587 -54.47 -38.67 44.06
CA LEU A 587 -54.96 -39.93 43.50
C LEU A 587 -55.98 -40.60 44.46
N SER A 588 -57.08 -41.12 43.90
CA SER A 588 -57.98 -42.04 44.61
C SER A 588 -57.54 -43.48 44.36
N GLU A 589 -57.46 -44.33 45.40
CA GLU A 589 -57.01 -45.71 45.22
C GLU A 589 -57.95 -46.55 44.33
N ALA A 590 -57.29 -47.31 43.44
CA ALA A 590 -57.70 -48.46 42.63
C ALA A 590 -58.56 -48.23 41.37
N GLN A 591 -58.07 -48.72 40.22
CA GLN A 591 -58.57 -49.95 39.58
C GLN A 591 -57.69 -50.39 38.39
N THR A 592 -57.54 -51.71 38.32
CA THR A 592 -56.91 -52.61 37.34
C THR A 592 -57.64 -52.65 35.98
N GLY A 593 -56.89 -52.88 34.90
CA GLY A 593 -57.39 -53.31 33.58
C GLY A 593 -56.34 -52.98 32.52
N ASP A 594 -55.47 -53.93 32.12
CA ASP A 594 -55.67 -54.90 31.04
C ASP A 594 -56.14 -54.24 29.72
N GLU A 595 -55.21 -53.94 28.82
CA GLU A 595 -55.48 -54.00 27.38
C GLU A 595 -54.20 -54.15 26.55
N SER A 596 -54.12 -55.30 25.89
CA SER A 596 -53.36 -55.60 24.69
C SER A 596 -53.59 -54.59 23.56
N THR A 597 -52.55 -54.20 22.82
CA THR A 597 -52.72 -53.47 21.55
C THR A 597 -52.04 -54.20 20.40
N GLU A 598 -52.86 -54.67 19.47
CA GLU A 598 -52.49 -55.05 18.11
C GLU A 598 -52.36 -53.80 17.23
N THR A 599 -51.26 -53.77 16.46
CA THR A 599 -51.22 -53.62 14.99
C THR A 599 -51.52 -52.27 14.30
N THR A 600 -50.56 -51.95 13.40
CA THR A 600 -50.62 -51.20 12.13
C THR A 600 -50.45 -49.69 12.08
N SER A 601 -49.21 -49.33 11.75
CA SER A 601 -48.79 -48.34 10.75
C SER A 601 -49.65 -48.30 9.48
N SER A 602 -49.97 -47.08 9.02
CA SER A 602 -49.84 -46.68 7.62
C SER A 602 -49.79 -45.17 7.48
N THR A 603 -48.67 -44.69 6.93
CA THR A 603 -48.40 -43.37 6.37
C THR A 603 -49.36 -43.06 5.21
N GLU A 604 -49.75 -41.79 5.01
CA GLU A 604 -49.66 -41.08 3.71
C GLU A 604 -50.04 -39.59 3.82
N THR A 605 -49.33 -38.78 3.05
CA THR A 605 -49.24 -37.30 3.04
C THR A 605 -50.13 -36.70 1.91
N PRO A 606 -50.02 -35.41 1.53
CA PRO A 606 -50.96 -34.30 1.77
C PRO A 606 -51.84 -33.87 0.57
N GLY A 607 -52.81 -32.96 0.77
CA GLY A 607 -53.54 -32.31 -0.33
C GLY A 607 -54.47 -31.15 0.06
N PHE A 608 -54.04 -29.93 -0.29
CA PHE A 608 -54.79 -28.72 -0.71
C PHE A 608 -56.28 -28.49 -0.30
N GLY A 609 -56.52 -27.34 0.36
CA GLY A 609 -57.17 -26.22 -0.33
C GLY A 609 -58.58 -25.73 0.10
N VAL A 610 -58.61 -24.43 0.43
CA VAL A 610 -59.65 -23.41 0.17
C VAL A 610 -60.76 -23.19 1.22
N GLY A 611 -60.86 -21.93 1.71
CA GLY A 611 -62.18 -21.30 1.86
C GLY A 611 -62.44 -20.26 2.97
N ALA A 612 -61.99 -19.01 2.72
CA ALA A 612 -62.81 -17.78 2.80
C ALA A 612 -63.12 -17.02 4.13
N ALA A 613 -63.20 -15.69 3.90
CA ALA A 613 -63.85 -14.58 4.64
C ALA A 613 -63.01 -13.88 5.73
N ALA A 614 -62.35 -12.75 5.48
CA ALA A 614 -62.85 -11.37 5.20
C ALA A 614 -63.45 -10.66 6.43
N LEU A 615 -62.78 -9.59 6.90
CA LEU A 615 -63.37 -8.26 7.08
C LEU A 615 -62.29 -7.20 7.35
N ALA A 616 -62.36 -6.14 6.54
CA ALA A 616 -61.51 -4.96 6.55
C ALA A 616 -62.01 -3.90 7.55
N LEU A 617 -61.11 -3.03 8.02
CA LEU A 617 -61.38 -1.60 8.07
C LEU A 617 -60.07 -0.80 8.09
N ALA A 618 -59.88 -0.03 7.01
CA ALA A 618 -58.87 1.00 6.85
C ALA A 618 -59.43 2.37 7.28
N GLY A 619 -58.55 3.32 7.60
CA GLY A 619 -58.89 4.74 7.41
C GLY A 619 -58.06 5.80 8.15
N PHE A 620 -57.22 6.49 7.36
CA PHE A 620 -56.98 7.95 7.37
C PHE A 620 -55.80 8.59 8.14
N VAL A 621 -54.67 8.73 7.42
CA VAL A 621 -53.92 9.95 7.00
C VAL A 621 -54.31 11.32 7.62
N LEU A 622 -53.33 12.06 8.17
CA LEU A 622 -52.85 13.41 7.71
C LEU A 622 -51.89 14.15 8.70
N LEU A 623 -50.65 14.38 8.24
CA LEU A 623 -49.87 15.64 8.15
C LEU A 623 -49.64 16.60 9.36
N ALA A 624 -48.37 16.83 9.71
CA ALA A 624 -47.65 18.12 9.90
C ALA A 624 -46.26 17.82 10.53
N ARG A 625 -45.06 18.02 9.95
CA ARG A 625 -44.35 19.12 9.25
C ARG A 625 -43.93 20.31 10.13
N ARG A 626 -42.61 20.57 10.07
CA ARG A 626 -41.81 21.80 10.34
C ARG A 626 -40.97 21.74 11.63
N ARG A 627 -39.69 22.12 11.60
CA ARG A 627 -39.02 23.07 10.70
C ARG A 627 -37.52 22.81 10.62
#